data_AF-A0A1G9PV80-F1
#
_entry.id   AF-A0A1G9PV80-F1
#
_cell.length_a   1.000
_cell.length_b   1.000
_cell.length_c   1.000
_cell.angle_alpha   90.00
_cell.angle_beta   90.00
_cell.angle_gamma   90.00
#
_symmetry.space_group_name_H-M   'P 1'
#
loop_
_entity.id
_entity.type
_entity.pdbx_description
1 polymer ?
#
loop_
_entity_poly.entity_id
_entity_poly.type
_entity_poly.pdbx_seq_one_letter_code
_entity_poly.pdbx_strand_id
1 'polypeptide(L)'
;MHRAKSITRLDVAGLLAHGSLRGTTPLYLTPSSATIENVVLVSQLEAIQRVRPNTVVVLSPEMGAGGWLVSAALRHAWERRASAVVVAESTYSTAVIGLAERLGITLLAADEDPAGVALAMAAEIGAALSVVDAELARFARAVAKDTSLGDVLRTISNELDGVGISVEYDGVVLASAGMALREAAEVITVDIRRGNSAIRSTLTARVPASGVHNLQLVRSILEVASPSVKAAWLLGDFLEASRAVPTAALTGLDLHPGSPGSAFVDEHRHLLTQLGWRPEDKYVALWIRSRAPHDPRSELTAVLRLLWRKAGTRSPLAEVNGGWLALVPVQHGDAAAQLEGRIRTRLAEALAELGLVAGLSAWHEDPPVVAAIVREAHLAAESAWPAGPGTVLSFANLGVAAATTFVAPDAVTLVAELALPRLMACADRDVILAAVAAFLDHHGSVSLAARALDVHRNTLQIRLNRARELGVPLDSPAELLSVHLIVNVLRGAVQGTPNSKDTP
;
A
#
# COMPACT_ATOMS: atom_id res chain seq x y z
N MET A 1 -25.43 -9.38 -24.84
CA MET A 1 -25.20 -8.77 -26.16
C MET A 1 -23.96 -7.89 -26.08
N HIS A 2 -22.80 -8.47 -26.39
CA HIS A 2 -21.53 -7.76 -26.40
C HIS A 2 -21.47 -6.83 -27.61
N ARG A 3 -21.64 -5.53 -27.37
CA ARG A 3 -21.27 -4.53 -28.36
C ARG A 3 -19.76 -4.40 -28.24
N ALA A 4 -19.01 -5.08 -29.11
CA ALA A 4 -17.59 -4.83 -29.27
C ALA A 4 -17.45 -3.32 -29.52
N LYS A 5 -16.87 -2.61 -28.56
CA LYS A 5 -16.61 -1.17 -28.65
C LYS A 5 -15.48 -1.01 -29.67
N SER A 6 -15.80 -1.07 -30.95
CA SER A 6 -14.83 -0.80 -32.02
C SER A 6 -14.48 0.67 -31.90
N ILE A 7 -13.31 0.95 -31.34
CA ILE A 7 -12.69 2.26 -31.44
C ILE A 7 -12.65 2.58 -32.94
N THR A 8 -13.34 3.64 -33.33
CA THR A 8 -13.30 4.21 -34.69
C THR A 8 -11.90 4.75 -34.94
N ARG A 9 -10.94 3.85 -35.16
CA ARG A 9 -9.70 4.21 -35.85
C ARG A 9 -10.13 4.57 -37.26
N LEU A 10 -10.04 5.86 -37.57
CA LEU A 10 -10.26 6.35 -38.92
C LEU A 10 -9.10 5.82 -39.76
N ASP A 11 -9.42 5.01 -40.76
CA ASP A 11 -8.48 4.48 -41.72
C ASP A 11 -8.85 4.97 -43.12
N VAL A 12 -7.88 5.00 -44.02
CA VAL A 12 -8.08 5.53 -45.38
C VAL A 12 -9.23 4.79 -46.09
N ALA A 13 -9.29 3.46 -45.98
CA ALA A 13 -10.32 2.65 -46.62
C ALA A 13 -11.73 2.92 -46.05
N GLY A 14 -11.87 3.04 -44.73
CA GLY A 14 -13.15 3.34 -44.08
C GLY A 14 -13.65 4.75 -44.41
N LEU A 15 -12.75 5.73 -44.46
CA LEU A 15 -13.09 7.10 -44.86
C LEU A 15 -13.48 7.21 -46.34
N LEU A 16 -12.86 6.43 -47.23
CA LEU A 16 -13.26 6.34 -48.64
C LEU A 16 -14.64 5.68 -48.80
N ALA A 17 -14.90 4.61 -48.05
CA ALA A 17 -16.15 3.88 -48.15
C ALA A 17 -17.34 4.63 -47.55
N HIS A 18 -17.16 5.33 -46.42
CA HIS A 18 -18.25 5.84 -45.59
C HIS A 18 -18.06 7.27 -45.02
N GLY A 19 -16.90 7.91 -45.22
CA GLY A 19 -16.55 9.16 -44.51
C GLY A 19 -16.20 10.32 -45.43
N SER A 20 -15.40 11.25 -44.88
CA SER A 20 -14.98 12.52 -45.49
C SER A 20 -14.17 12.40 -46.79
N LEU A 21 -13.68 11.21 -47.17
CA LEU A 21 -12.94 10.97 -48.42
C LEU A 21 -13.84 10.46 -49.57
N ARG A 22 -15.17 10.36 -49.39
CA ARG A 22 -16.09 9.87 -50.44
C ARG A 22 -16.10 10.68 -51.73
N GLY A 23 -15.86 12.00 -51.64
CA GLY A 23 -15.74 12.89 -52.80
C GLY A 23 -14.31 12.93 -53.35
N THR A 24 -13.54 11.86 -53.15
CA THR A 24 -12.20 11.73 -53.70
C THR A 24 -12.08 10.45 -54.53
N THR A 25 -11.44 10.58 -55.68
CA THR A 25 -11.14 9.50 -56.59
C THR A 25 -9.76 8.92 -56.27
N PRO A 26 -9.63 7.62 -55.94
CA PRO A 26 -8.35 7.00 -55.65
C PRO A 26 -7.51 6.85 -56.93
N LEU A 27 -6.38 7.55 -56.99
CA LEU A 27 -5.42 7.43 -58.10
C LEU A 27 -4.41 6.30 -57.84
N TYR A 28 -4.03 6.13 -56.57
CA TYR A 28 -3.23 4.99 -56.10
C TYR A 28 -3.56 4.71 -54.64
N LEU A 29 -3.87 3.44 -54.31
CA LEU A 29 -4.13 2.99 -52.95
C LEU A 29 -3.04 2.03 -52.50
N THR A 30 -2.52 2.24 -51.29
CA THR A 30 -1.61 1.27 -50.69
C THR A 30 -2.36 -0.03 -50.33
N PRO A 31 -1.71 -1.20 -50.42
CA PRO A 31 -2.35 -2.49 -50.10
C PRO A 31 -2.81 -2.60 -48.64
N SER A 32 -2.18 -1.84 -47.74
CA SER A 32 -2.60 -1.69 -46.35
C SER A 32 -3.29 -0.34 -46.17
N SER A 33 -4.46 -0.36 -45.52
CA SER A 33 -5.19 0.86 -45.13
C SER A 33 -4.46 1.53 -43.98
N ALA A 34 -3.88 2.70 -44.24
CA ALA A 34 -3.16 3.47 -43.23
C ALA A 34 -4.15 4.14 -42.26
N THR A 35 -3.77 4.24 -40.98
CA THR A 35 -4.54 4.95 -39.97
C THR A 35 -4.38 6.47 -40.10
N ILE A 36 -5.41 7.23 -39.78
CA ILE A 36 -5.44 8.68 -39.87
C ILE A 36 -5.66 9.28 -38.48
N GLU A 37 -4.73 10.14 -38.08
CA GLU A 37 -4.77 10.87 -36.79
C GLU A 37 -4.87 12.39 -36.98
N ASN A 38 -4.50 12.89 -38.16
CA ASN A 38 -4.49 14.33 -38.44
C ASN A 38 -4.76 14.62 -39.91
N VAL A 39 -5.15 15.86 -40.18
CA VAL A 39 -5.24 16.42 -41.53
C VAL A 39 -4.60 17.79 -41.56
N VAL A 40 -3.85 18.09 -42.61
CA VAL A 40 -3.23 19.40 -42.80
C VAL A 40 -3.48 19.87 -44.23
N LEU A 41 -4.07 21.06 -44.36
CA LEU A 41 -4.12 21.79 -45.63
C LEU A 41 -2.80 22.54 -45.83
N VAL A 42 -2.14 22.27 -46.94
CA VAL A 42 -0.79 22.74 -47.25
C VAL A 42 -0.83 23.66 -48.46
N SER A 43 -0.42 24.92 -48.24
CA SER A 43 -0.28 25.92 -49.30
C SER A 43 1.17 26.16 -49.74
N GLN A 44 2.14 25.62 -48.99
CA GLN A 44 3.59 25.79 -49.24
C GLN A 44 4.33 24.50 -48.88
N LEU A 45 5.35 24.13 -49.67
CA LEU A 45 6.06 22.86 -49.54
C LEU A 45 6.76 22.70 -48.17
N GLU A 46 7.25 23.80 -47.60
CA GLU A 46 7.92 23.83 -46.30
C GLU A 46 7.01 23.35 -45.16
N ALA A 47 5.69 23.51 -45.28
CA ALA A 47 4.75 23.07 -44.26
C ALA A 47 4.69 21.54 -44.14
N ILE A 48 4.95 20.80 -45.23
CA ILE A 48 4.97 19.32 -45.23
C ILE A 48 6.10 18.81 -44.34
N GLN A 49 7.22 19.53 -44.27
CA GLN A 49 8.36 19.15 -43.43
C GLN A 49 8.04 19.15 -41.93
N ARG A 50 6.92 19.74 -41.50
CA ARG A 50 6.48 19.76 -40.09
C ARG A 50 5.36 18.75 -39.78
N VAL A 51 4.86 18.03 -40.78
CA VAL A 51 3.75 17.08 -40.63
C VAL A 51 4.13 15.89 -39.74
N ARG A 52 3.22 15.45 -38.87
CA ARG A 52 3.42 14.27 -38.02
C ARG A 52 3.10 12.99 -38.81
N PRO A 53 3.61 11.81 -38.41
CA PRO A 53 3.16 10.54 -38.95
C PRO A 53 1.64 10.39 -38.87
N ASN A 54 1.06 9.52 -39.70
CA ASN A 54 -0.38 9.23 -39.74
C ASN A 54 -1.28 10.43 -40.12
N THR A 55 -0.73 11.41 -40.84
CA THR A 55 -1.46 12.61 -41.29
C THR A 55 -1.86 12.51 -42.75
N VAL A 56 -3.06 12.99 -43.11
CA VAL A 56 -3.44 13.22 -44.50
C VAL A 56 -3.00 14.63 -44.91
N VAL A 57 -2.18 14.70 -45.96
CA VAL A 57 -1.69 15.98 -46.52
C VAL A 57 -2.61 16.39 -47.67
N VAL A 58 -3.30 17.52 -47.52
CA VAL A 58 -4.17 18.05 -48.56
C VAL A 58 -3.48 19.23 -49.21
N LEU A 59 -3.22 19.18 -50.51
CA LEU A 59 -2.56 20.25 -51.24
C LEU A 59 -3.58 21.29 -51.67
N SER A 60 -3.28 22.57 -51.44
CA SER A 60 -4.11 23.66 -51.93
C SER A 60 -4.13 23.68 -53.48
N PRO A 61 -5.19 24.22 -54.11
CA PRO A 61 -5.28 24.31 -55.58
C PRO A 61 -4.08 25.01 -56.21
N GLU A 62 -3.52 26.01 -55.53
CA GLU A 62 -2.38 26.83 -55.99
C GLU A 62 -1.07 26.04 -56.06
N MET A 63 -0.82 25.16 -55.07
CA MET A 63 0.32 24.23 -55.07
C MET A 63 0.22 23.18 -56.18
N GLY A 64 -1.00 22.97 -56.66
CA GLY A 64 -1.31 21.98 -57.65
C GLY A 64 -0.91 22.34 -59.08
N ALA A 65 -0.87 23.63 -59.43
CA ALA A 65 -0.72 24.07 -60.82
C ALA A 65 0.63 23.66 -61.47
N GLY A 66 1.62 23.23 -60.70
CA GLY A 66 2.90 22.69 -61.20
C GLY A 66 3.10 21.22 -60.84
N GLY A 67 3.11 20.31 -61.83
CA GLY A 67 3.31 18.87 -61.59
C GLY A 67 4.61 18.48 -60.86
N TRP A 68 5.62 19.36 -60.86
CA TRP A 68 6.84 19.16 -60.07
C TRP A 68 6.62 19.38 -58.56
N LEU A 69 5.72 20.31 -58.17
CA LEU A 69 5.39 20.59 -56.77
C LEU A 69 4.67 19.41 -56.13
N VAL A 70 3.74 18.78 -56.86
CA VAL A 70 3.04 17.58 -56.40
C VAL A 70 4.02 16.42 -56.18
N SER A 71 5.01 16.28 -57.08
CA SER A 71 6.05 15.26 -56.96
C SER A 71 6.97 15.49 -55.74
N ALA A 72 7.33 16.75 -55.46
CA ALA A 72 8.09 17.11 -54.27
C ALA A 72 7.28 16.90 -52.98
N ALA A 73 5.99 17.24 -53.01
CA ALA A 73 5.08 17.04 -51.89
C ALA A 73 4.89 15.56 -51.55
N LEU A 74 4.73 14.69 -52.56
CA LEU A 74 4.66 13.24 -52.36
C LEU A 74 5.92 12.68 -51.68
N ARG A 75 7.10 13.14 -52.09
CA ARG A 75 8.36 12.71 -51.48
C ARG A 75 8.45 13.13 -50.01
N HIS A 76 8.15 14.40 -49.70
CA HIS A 76 8.18 14.87 -48.33
C HIS A 76 7.10 14.24 -47.45
N ALA A 77 5.90 14.00 -47.99
CA ALA A 77 4.83 13.30 -47.28
C ALA A 77 5.26 11.87 -46.93
N TRP A 78 5.89 11.16 -47.87
CA TRP A 78 6.45 9.82 -47.65
C TRP A 78 7.55 9.83 -46.58
N GLU A 79 8.50 10.76 -46.64
CA GLU A 79 9.58 10.91 -45.65
C GLU A 79 9.04 11.11 -44.22
N ARG A 80 7.90 11.80 -44.08
CA ARG A 80 7.24 12.06 -42.80
C ARG A 80 6.22 10.99 -42.39
N ARG A 81 6.09 9.90 -43.17
CA ARG A 81 5.11 8.82 -42.95
C ARG A 81 3.66 9.32 -42.89
N ALA A 82 3.31 10.21 -43.81
CA ALA A 82 1.93 10.60 -44.03
C ALA A 82 1.09 9.41 -44.54
N SER A 83 -0.19 9.37 -44.19
CA SER A 83 -1.09 8.26 -44.54
C SER A 83 -1.59 8.34 -45.98
N ALA A 84 -1.83 9.56 -46.46
CA ALA A 84 -2.29 9.82 -47.82
C ALA A 84 -1.98 11.27 -48.23
N VAL A 85 -1.95 11.51 -49.54
CA VAL A 85 -1.89 12.84 -50.14
C VAL A 85 -3.14 13.06 -51.00
N VAL A 86 -3.82 14.20 -50.79
CA VAL A 86 -4.98 14.62 -51.57
C VAL A 86 -4.59 15.80 -52.46
N VAL A 87 -4.84 15.67 -53.77
CA VAL A 87 -4.63 16.70 -54.80
C VAL A 87 -5.96 17.10 -55.42
N ALA A 88 -6.04 18.25 -56.10
CA ALA A 88 -7.22 18.55 -56.91
C ALA A 88 -7.23 17.72 -58.22
N GLU A 89 -8.38 17.63 -58.88
CA GLU A 89 -8.55 16.78 -60.07
C GLU A 89 -7.70 17.24 -61.28
N SER A 90 -7.40 18.54 -61.38
CA SER A 90 -6.69 19.15 -62.52
C SER A 90 -5.16 19.01 -62.47
N THR A 91 -4.64 18.25 -61.51
CA THR A 91 -3.36 18.55 -60.86
C THR A 91 -2.35 17.42 -60.93
N TYR A 92 -2.76 16.26 -61.41
CA TYR A 92 -1.93 15.06 -61.47
C TYR A 92 -1.60 14.68 -62.92
N SER A 93 -0.48 13.98 -63.08
CA SER A 93 -0.08 13.37 -64.34
C SER A 93 0.26 11.91 -64.12
N THR A 94 0.37 11.13 -65.20
CA THR A 94 0.80 9.72 -65.13
C THR A 94 2.15 9.55 -64.42
N ALA A 95 3.04 10.54 -64.51
CA ALA A 95 4.32 10.55 -63.80
C ALA A 95 4.16 10.69 -62.27
N VAL A 96 3.19 11.47 -61.81
CA VAL A 96 2.87 11.65 -60.37
C VAL A 96 2.28 10.37 -59.80
N ILE A 97 1.38 9.72 -60.53
CA ILE A 97 0.78 8.44 -60.13
C ILE A 97 1.87 7.36 -60.01
N GLY A 98 2.75 7.24 -61.00
CA GLY A 98 3.87 6.29 -60.95
C GLY A 98 4.89 6.59 -59.84
N LEU A 99 5.02 7.85 -59.42
CA LEU A 99 5.84 8.21 -58.26
C LEU A 99 5.17 7.77 -56.95
N ALA A 100 3.87 7.99 -56.79
CA ALA A 100 3.12 7.56 -55.62
C ALA A 100 3.18 6.03 -55.45
N GLU A 101 3.07 5.28 -56.55
CA GLU A 101 3.20 3.82 -56.57
C GLU A 101 4.60 3.37 -56.12
N ARG A 102 5.66 4.00 -56.62
CA ARG A 102 7.04 3.67 -56.23
C ARG A 102 7.37 4.00 -54.78
N LEU A 103 6.78 5.08 -54.25
CA LEU A 103 6.95 5.48 -52.86
C LEU A 103 6.04 4.65 -51.93
N GLY A 104 4.98 4.04 -52.46
CA GLY A 104 4.00 3.32 -51.66
C GLY A 104 3.22 4.25 -50.73
N ILE A 105 2.80 5.42 -51.23
CA ILE A 105 1.96 6.37 -50.48
C ILE A 105 0.63 6.56 -51.20
N THR A 106 -0.49 6.49 -50.47
CA THR A 106 -1.83 6.64 -51.06
C THR A 106 -2.00 8.05 -51.65
N LEU A 107 -2.47 8.12 -52.89
CA LEU A 107 -2.75 9.36 -53.62
C LEU A 107 -4.22 9.39 -54.04
N LEU A 108 -4.92 10.45 -53.65
CA LEU A 108 -6.33 10.69 -53.91
C LEU A 108 -6.51 12.01 -54.66
N ALA A 109 -7.41 12.05 -55.64
CA ALA A 109 -7.86 13.28 -56.28
C ALA A 109 -9.18 13.73 -55.66
N ALA A 110 -9.29 14.97 -55.21
CA ALA A 110 -10.55 15.56 -54.77
C ALA A 110 -11.37 15.99 -55.99
N ASP A 111 -12.64 15.56 -56.03
CA ASP A 111 -13.59 15.90 -57.08
C ASP A 111 -14.10 17.36 -56.94
N GLU A 112 -14.04 17.91 -55.72
CA GLU A 112 -14.35 19.30 -55.37
C GLU A 112 -13.11 20.06 -54.83
N ASP A 113 -13.31 21.24 -54.23
CA ASP A 113 -12.24 22.02 -53.58
C ASP A 113 -11.52 21.18 -52.49
N PRO A 114 -10.20 20.93 -52.63
CA PRO A 114 -9.41 20.20 -51.64
C PRO A 114 -9.54 20.76 -50.22
N ALA A 115 -9.73 22.08 -50.07
CA ALA A 115 -9.92 22.68 -48.75
C ALA A 115 -11.22 22.20 -48.08
N GLY A 116 -12.27 21.91 -48.85
CA GLY A 116 -13.52 21.30 -48.36
C GLY A 116 -13.30 19.89 -47.82
N VAL A 117 -12.50 19.07 -48.52
CA VAL A 117 -12.11 17.72 -48.04
C VAL A 117 -11.29 17.81 -46.75
N ALA A 118 -10.35 18.75 -46.67
CA ALA A 118 -9.57 18.98 -45.46
C ALA A 118 -10.45 19.38 -44.26
N LEU A 119 -11.43 20.27 -44.48
CA LEU A 119 -12.37 20.71 -43.44
C LEU A 119 -13.28 19.57 -42.97
N ALA A 120 -13.81 18.77 -43.90
CA ALA A 120 -14.65 17.61 -43.59
C ALA A 120 -13.86 16.56 -42.79
N MET A 121 -12.62 16.25 -43.17
CA MET A 121 -11.74 15.37 -42.40
C MET A 121 -11.43 15.95 -41.02
N ALA A 122 -11.13 17.25 -40.91
CA ALA A 122 -10.85 17.88 -39.63
C ALA A 122 -12.06 17.82 -38.69
N ALA A 123 -13.27 17.99 -39.23
CA ALA A 123 -14.52 17.85 -38.49
C ALA A 123 -14.76 16.40 -38.02
N GLU A 124 -14.48 15.40 -38.85
CA GLU A 124 -14.66 13.99 -38.52
C GLU A 124 -13.63 13.50 -37.50
N ILE A 125 -12.35 13.88 -37.65
CA ILE A 125 -11.29 13.63 -36.66
C ILE A 125 -11.63 14.34 -35.35
N GLY A 126 -12.05 15.60 -35.41
CA GLY A 126 -12.47 16.38 -34.24
C GLY A 126 -13.68 15.77 -33.52
N ALA A 127 -14.65 15.26 -34.26
CA ALA A 127 -15.81 14.56 -33.71
C ALA A 127 -15.40 13.24 -33.03
N ALA A 128 -14.52 12.46 -33.67
CA ALA A 128 -14.02 11.21 -33.09
C ALA A 128 -13.24 11.45 -31.77
N LEU A 129 -12.38 12.46 -31.73
CA LEU A 129 -11.66 12.87 -30.51
C LEU A 129 -12.63 13.36 -29.43
N SER A 130 -13.62 14.17 -29.80
CA SER A 130 -14.64 14.69 -28.86
C SER A 130 -15.46 13.57 -28.22
N VAL A 131 -15.74 12.47 -28.94
CA VAL A 131 -16.41 11.30 -28.38
C VAL A 131 -15.56 10.65 -27.30
N VAL A 132 -14.26 10.46 -27.55
CA VAL A 132 -13.33 9.87 -26.55
C VAL A 132 -13.23 10.77 -25.32
N ASP A 133 -13.09 12.08 -25.49
CA ASP A 133 -13.04 13.04 -24.38
C ASP A 133 -14.35 13.04 -23.57
N ALA A 134 -15.51 12.97 -24.24
CA ALA A 134 -16.80 12.86 -23.57
C ALA A 134 -16.94 11.53 -22.80
N GLU A 135 -16.43 10.42 -23.34
CA GLU A 135 -16.41 9.14 -22.65
C GLU A 135 -15.50 9.16 -21.42
N LEU A 136 -14.29 9.72 -21.54
CA LEU A 136 -13.36 9.88 -20.40
C LEU A 136 -13.95 10.81 -19.34
N ALA A 137 -14.61 11.90 -19.73
CA ALA A 137 -15.28 12.80 -18.80
C ALA A 137 -16.49 12.14 -18.10
N ARG A 138 -17.28 11.33 -18.82
CA ARG A 138 -18.36 10.51 -18.22
C ARG A 138 -17.77 9.54 -17.19
N PHE A 139 -16.71 8.84 -17.56
CA PHE A 139 -16.01 7.91 -16.68
C PHE A 139 -15.46 8.61 -15.43
N ALA A 140 -14.77 9.74 -15.59
CA ALA A 140 -14.26 10.56 -14.49
C ALA A 140 -15.36 10.93 -13.49
N ARG A 141 -16.54 11.32 -13.99
CA ARG A 141 -17.71 11.62 -13.14
C ARG A 141 -18.31 10.39 -12.47
N ALA A 142 -18.23 9.22 -13.11
CA ALA A 142 -18.72 7.98 -12.52
C ALA A 142 -17.81 7.55 -11.35
N VAL A 143 -16.50 7.50 -11.57
CA VAL A 143 -15.53 7.10 -10.55
C VAL A 143 -15.43 8.11 -9.40
N ALA A 144 -15.68 9.41 -9.66
CA ALA A 144 -15.70 10.44 -8.61
C ALA A 144 -16.90 10.33 -7.64
N LYS A 145 -17.93 9.54 -7.94
CA LYS A 145 -19.06 9.29 -7.01
C LYS A 145 -18.70 8.28 -5.92
N ASP A 146 -17.72 7.43 -6.19
CA ASP A 146 -17.30 6.40 -5.25
C ASP A 146 -16.40 6.99 -4.17
N THR A 147 -16.68 6.64 -2.91
CA THR A 147 -15.97 7.17 -1.75
C THR A 147 -15.04 6.15 -1.10
N SER A 148 -15.20 4.86 -1.45
CA SER A 148 -14.35 3.78 -0.95
C SER A 148 -13.35 3.34 -2.03
N LEU A 149 -12.12 3.02 -1.60
CA LEU A 149 -11.08 2.55 -2.51
C LEU A 149 -11.52 1.30 -3.28
N GLY A 150 -12.23 0.38 -2.62
CA GLY A 150 -12.70 -0.85 -3.25
C GLY A 150 -13.78 -0.62 -4.31
N ASP A 151 -14.65 0.36 -4.13
CA ASP A 151 -15.69 0.69 -5.11
C ASP A 151 -15.10 1.44 -6.31
N VAL A 152 -14.19 2.39 -6.07
CA VAL A 152 -13.42 3.05 -7.13
C VAL A 152 -12.71 2.03 -8.02
N LEU A 153 -11.97 1.08 -7.43
CA LEU A 153 -11.26 0.04 -8.20
C LEU A 153 -12.22 -0.87 -8.96
N ARG A 154 -13.40 -1.15 -8.40
CA ARG A 154 -14.44 -1.94 -9.08
C ARG A 154 -15.03 -1.18 -10.28
N THR A 155 -15.27 0.12 -10.15
CA THR A 155 -15.74 0.98 -11.24
C THR A 155 -14.70 1.06 -12.36
N ILE A 156 -13.40 1.18 -12.04
CA ILE A 156 -12.31 1.13 -13.02
C ILE A 156 -12.28 -0.24 -13.72
N SER A 157 -12.32 -1.32 -12.94
CA SER A 157 -12.30 -2.68 -13.49
C SER A 157 -13.50 -2.94 -14.41
N ASN A 158 -14.70 -2.48 -14.04
CA ASN A 158 -15.91 -2.62 -14.84
C ASN A 158 -15.87 -1.83 -16.16
N GLU A 159 -15.27 -0.62 -16.18
CA GLU A 159 -15.08 0.14 -17.44
C GLU A 159 -14.05 -0.55 -18.35
N LEU A 160 -13.16 -1.36 -17.77
CA LEU A 160 -12.14 -2.15 -18.46
C LEU A 160 -12.54 -3.64 -18.60
N ASP A 161 -13.84 -3.94 -18.72
CA ASP A 161 -14.36 -5.31 -18.96
C ASP A 161 -13.87 -6.38 -17.95
N GLY A 162 -13.66 -5.99 -16.69
CA GLY A 162 -13.26 -6.88 -15.60
C GLY A 162 -11.75 -7.10 -15.47
N VAL A 163 -10.91 -6.30 -16.14
CA VAL A 163 -9.45 -6.29 -15.98
C VAL A 163 -9.06 -6.18 -14.51
N GLY A 164 -8.04 -6.94 -14.10
CA GLY A 164 -7.50 -6.89 -12.74
C GLY A 164 -6.75 -5.59 -12.49
N ILE A 165 -7.23 -4.80 -11.53
CA ILE A 165 -6.64 -3.54 -11.09
C ILE A 165 -6.13 -3.69 -9.66
N SER A 166 -4.92 -3.22 -9.38
CA SER A 166 -4.35 -3.14 -8.04
C SER A 166 -3.80 -1.75 -7.74
N VAL A 167 -3.88 -1.37 -6.47
CA VAL A 167 -3.10 -0.26 -5.90
C VAL A 167 -1.98 -0.87 -5.09
N GLU A 168 -0.77 -0.45 -5.38
CA GLU A 168 0.46 -0.98 -4.81
C GLU A 168 1.25 0.16 -4.15
N TYR A 169 1.91 -0.17 -3.05
CA TYR A 169 2.83 0.72 -2.33
C TYR A 169 4.11 -0.05 -2.08
N ASP A 170 5.20 0.39 -2.69
CA ASP A 170 6.51 -0.26 -2.58
C ASP A 170 6.46 -1.78 -2.82
N GLY A 171 5.72 -2.21 -3.85
CA GLY A 171 5.52 -3.63 -4.17
C GLY A 171 4.41 -4.34 -3.38
N VAL A 172 3.92 -3.75 -2.28
CA VAL A 172 2.83 -4.33 -1.48
C VAL A 172 1.47 -3.96 -2.05
N VAL A 173 0.65 -4.98 -2.38
CA VAL A 173 -0.73 -4.77 -2.88
C VAL A 173 -1.64 -4.29 -1.75
N LEU A 174 -2.06 -3.03 -1.79
CA LEU A 174 -2.94 -2.41 -0.80
C LEU A 174 -4.42 -2.73 -1.04
N ALA A 175 -4.85 -2.77 -2.30
CA ALA A 175 -6.22 -3.09 -2.68
C ALA A 175 -6.24 -3.61 -4.13
N SER A 176 -7.22 -4.43 -4.46
CA SER A 176 -7.39 -4.97 -5.81
C SER A 176 -8.85 -5.22 -6.14
N ALA A 177 -9.21 -5.12 -7.42
CA ALA A 177 -10.52 -5.46 -7.95
C ALA A 177 -10.37 -6.09 -9.35
N GLY A 178 -11.40 -6.83 -9.79
CA GLY A 178 -11.41 -7.48 -11.10
C GLY A 178 -10.87 -8.91 -11.08
N MET A 179 -10.73 -9.50 -12.27
CA MET A 179 -10.25 -10.88 -12.42
C MET A 179 -8.73 -10.93 -12.29
N ALA A 180 -8.25 -11.78 -11.38
CA ALA A 180 -6.83 -12.07 -11.26
C ALA A 180 -6.36 -12.89 -12.47
N LEU A 181 -5.43 -12.34 -13.26
CA LEU A 181 -4.80 -13.08 -14.35
C LEU A 181 -3.69 -13.99 -13.80
N ARG A 182 -3.69 -15.26 -14.23
CA ARG A 182 -2.66 -16.26 -13.89
C ARG A 182 -1.57 -16.41 -14.95
N GLU A 183 -1.78 -15.85 -16.15
CA GLU A 183 -0.91 -16.00 -17.32
C GLU A 183 -0.19 -14.68 -17.69
N ALA A 184 0.63 -14.70 -18.75
CA ALA A 184 1.37 -13.56 -19.26
C ALA A 184 0.43 -12.35 -19.49
N ALA A 185 0.59 -11.34 -18.66
CA ALA A 185 -0.18 -10.10 -18.70
C ALA A 185 0.74 -8.94 -19.03
N GLU A 186 0.24 -8.02 -19.85
CA GLU A 186 0.86 -6.71 -19.98
C GLU A 186 0.48 -5.85 -18.77
N VAL A 187 1.49 -5.25 -18.15
CA VAL A 187 1.33 -4.50 -16.90
C VAL A 187 1.43 -3.01 -17.20
N ILE A 188 0.30 -2.31 -17.10
CA ILE A 188 0.23 -0.87 -17.27
C ILE A 188 0.23 -0.24 -15.89
N THR A 189 1.20 0.66 -15.64
CA THR A 189 1.39 1.29 -14.34
C THR A 189 1.29 2.80 -14.45
N VAL A 190 0.53 3.43 -13.55
CA VAL A 190 0.38 4.89 -13.44
C VAL A 190 0.65 5.32 -12.00
N ASP A 191 1.43 6.38 -11.82
CA ASP A 191 1.70 6.92 -10.48
C ASP A 191 0.47 7.65 -9.93
N ILE A 192 0.09 7.32 -8.69
CA ILE A 192 -1.03 7.96 -7.98
C ILE A 192 -0.57 9.22 -7.24
N ARG A 193 0.71 9.26 -6.84
CA ARG A 193 1.33 10.39 -6.15
C ARG A 193 2.54 10.90 -6.93
N ARG A 194 2.38 12.04 -7.61
CA ARG A 194 3.51 12.89 -8.00
C ARG A 194 3.84 13.80 -6.81
N GLY A 195 4.80 13.40 -6.00
CA GLY A 195 5.32 14.18 -4.89
C GLY A 195 6.71 13.66 -4.51
N ASN A 196 7.53 14.50 -3.89
CA ASN A 196 8.94 14.24 -3.57
C ASN A 196 9.18 13.14 -2.51
N SER A 197 8.21 12.24 -2.30
CA SER A 197 8.36 11.07 -1.44
C SER A 197 9.23 10.05 -2.17
N ALA A 198 10.20 9.48 -1.46
CA ALA A 198 11.04 8.41 -1.97
C ALA A 198 10.23 7.14 -2.31
N ILE A 199 9.01 7.02 -1.77
CA ILE A 199 8.19 5.82 -1.86
C ILE A 199 7.09 6.00 -2.91
N ARG A 200 7.03 5.06 -3.87
CA ARG A 200 6.10 5.13 -5.00
C ARG A 200 4.79 4.40 -4.67
N SER A 201 3.68 5.09 -4.89
CA SER A 201 2.34 4.50 -4.88
C SER A 201 1.81 4.45 -6.31
N THR A 202 1.52 3.24 -6.78
CA THR A 202 1.18 2.96 -8.18
C THR A 202 -0.22 2.36 -8.31
N LEU A 203 -0.91 2.73 -9.39
CA LEU A 203 -2.12 2.10 -9.87
C LEU A 203 -1.73 1.21 -11.05
N THR A 204 -1.95 -0.09 -10.90
CA THR A 204 -1.50 -1.11 -11.84
C THR A 204 -2.71 -1.82 -12.45
N ALA A 205 -2.74 -1.95 -13.77
CA ALA A 205 -3.67 -2.80 -14.49
C ALA A 205 -2.93 -3.98 -15.14
N ARG A 206 -3.46 -5.20 -14.97
CA ARG A 206 -2.94 -6.41 -15.59
C ARG A 206 -3.87 -6.84 -16.72
N VAL A 207 -3.46 -6.56 -17.96
CA VAL A 207 -4.24 -6.79 -19.17
C VAL A 207 -3.77 -8.09 -19.85
N PRO A 208 -4.65 -8.96 -20.36
CA PRO A 208 -4.23 -10.14 -21.11
C PRO A 208 -3.39 -9.75 -22.34
N ALA A 209 -2.24 -10.40 -22.55
CA ALA A 209 -1.38 -10.14 -23.70
C ALA A 209 -2.05 -10.46 -25.06
N SER A 210 -3.10 -11.29 -25.04
CA SER A 210 -3.94 -11.64 -26.20
C SER A 210 -5.15 -10.70 -26.39
N GLY A 211 -5.30 -9.68 -25.55
CA GLY A 211 -6.50 -8.86 -25.47
C GLY A 211 -6.67 -7.86 -26.62
N VAL A 212 -7.92 -7.59 -26.99
CA VAL A 212 -8.34 -6.55 -27.97
C VAL A 212 -8.25 -5.13 -27.36
N HIS A 213 -7.74 -5.01 -26.13
CA HIS A 213 -7.79 -3.77 -25.37
C HIS A 213 -6.72 -2.79 -25.87
N ASN A 214 -7.13 -1.54 -26.11
CA ASN A 214 -6.18 -0.49 -26.47
C ASN A 214 -5.42 -0.05 -25.22
N LEU A 215 -4.16 -0.45 -25.10
CA LEU A 215 -3.28 -0.13 -23.98
C LEU A 215 -3.20 1.37 -23.69
N GLN A 216 -3.28 2.21 -24.73
CA GLN A 216 -3.29 3.66 -24.56
C GLN A 216 -4.58 4.15 -23.89
N LEU A 217 -5.73 3.57 -24.25
CA LEU A 217 -7.01 3.88 -23.60
C LEU A 217 -7.01 3.40 -22.15
N VAL A 218 -6.48 2.20 -21.87
CA VAL A 218 -6.32 1.70 -20.49
C VAL A 218 -5.48 2.69 -19.68
N ARG A 219 -4.34 3.12 -20.21
CA ARG A 219 -3.49 4.13 -19.55
C ARG A 219 -4.24 5.44 -19.30
N SER A 220 -4.97 5.97 -20.29
CA SER A 220 -5.77 7.19 -20.13
C SER A 220 -6.85 7.03 -19.05
N ILE A 221 -7.52 5.87 -18.99
CA ILE A 221 -8.52 5.55 -17.95
C ILE A 221 -7.87 5.55 -16.56
N LEU A 222 -6.70 4.92 -16.41
CA LEU A 222 -5.96 4.91 -15.14
C LEU A 222 -5.50 6.31 -14.72
N GLU A 223 -4.99 7.11 -15.66
CA GLU A 223 -4.59 8.50 -15.42
C GLU A 223 -5.76 9.38 -14.99
N VAL A 224 -6.92 9.23 -15.65
CA VAL A 224 -8.16 9.94 -15.30
C VAL A 224 -8.73 9.49 -13.95
N ALA A 225 -8.60 8.21 -13.60
CA ALA A 225 -9.08 7.67 -12.32
C ALA A 225 -8.17 7.97 -11.13
N SER A 226 -6.88 8.26 -11.38
CA SER A 226 -5.85 8.46 -10.36
C SER A 226 -6.25 9.48 -9.25
N PRO A 227 -6.83 10.65 -9.57
CA PRO A 227 -7.32 11.59 -8.55
C PRO A 227 -8.40 11.00 -7.63
N SER A 228 -9.34 10.21 -8.18
CA SER A 228 -10.41 9.57 -7.41
C SER A 228 -9.89 8.43 -6.54
N VAL A 229 -8.93 7.63 -7.04
CA VAL A 229 -8.22 6.62 -6.24
C VAL A 229 -7.51 7.29 -5.05
N LYS A 230 -6.80 8.38 -5.31
CA LYS A 230 -6.11 9.16 -4.26
C LYS A 230 -7.10 9.73 -3.25
N ALA A 231 -8.20 10.32 -3.70
CA ALA A 231 -9.23 10.90 -2.82
C ALA A 231 -9.87 9.82 -1.93
N ALA A 232 -10.24 8.67 -2.49
CA ALA A 232 -10.83 7.56 -1.74
C ALA A 232 -9.86 6.96 -0.72
N TRP A 233 -8.56 6.87 -1.06
CA TRP A 233 -7.53 6.44 -0.11
C TRP A 233 -7.39 7.44 1.05
N LEU A 234 -7.22 8.72 0.76
CA LEU A 234 -7.08 9.77 1.78
C LEU A 234 -8.32 9.90 2.67
N LEU A 235 -9.53 9.80 2.09
CA LEU A 235 -10.77 9.81 2.85
C LEU A 235 -10.86 8.59 3.77
N GLY A 236 -10.48 7.41 3.27
CA GLY A 236 -10.42 6.19 4.06
C GLY A 236 -9.46 6.30 5.25
N ASP A 237 -8.29 6.88 5.03
CA ASP A 237 -7.29 7.14 6.08
C ASP A 237 -7.79 8.17 7.11
N PHE A 238 -8.39 9.27 6.66
CA PHE A 238 -8.98 10.28 7.54
C PHE A 238 -10.04 9.68 8.48
N LEU A 239 -10.95 8.87 7.94
CA LEU A 239 -11.99 8.21 8.74
C LEU A 239 -11.41 7.22 9.75
N GLU A 240 -10.33 6.51 9.40
CA GLU A 240 -9.61 5.66 10.36
C GLU A 240 -8.87 6.46 11.42
N ALA A 241 -8.26 7.58 11.04
CA ALA A 241 -7.59 8.48 11.98
C ALA A 241 -8.54 8.93 13.07
N SER A 242 -9.76 9.36 12.72
CA SER A 242 -10.78 9.78 13.67
C SER A 242 -11.19 8.65 14.63
N ARG A 243 -11.30 7.41 14.14
CA ARG A 243 -11.62 6.24 14.98
C ARG A 243 -10.46 5.83 15.88
N ALA A 244 -9.22 6.10 15.47
CA ALA A 244 -8.02 5.73 16.21
C ALA A 244 -7.67 6.67 17.37
N VAL A 245 -8.27 7.87 17.42
CA VAL A 245 -8.01 8.89 18.46
C VAL A 245 -8.10 8.34 19.90
N PRO A 246 -9.13 7.56 20.30
CA PRO A 246 -9.20 6.96 21.63
C PRO A 246 -7.98 6.10 21.97
N THR A 247 -7.54 5.26 21.02
CA THR A 247 -6.41 4.35 21.24
C THR A 247 -5.10 5.13 21.41
N ALA A 248 -4.91 6.18 20.61
CA ALA A 248 -3.76 7.08 20.76
C ALA A 248 -3.78 7.86 22.09
N ALA A 249 -4.95 8.38 22.49
CA ALA A 249 -5.11 9.16 23.71
C ALA A 249 -4.87 8.31 24.98
N LEU A 250 -5.48 7.12 25.06
CA LEU A 250 -5.34 6.22 26.20
C LEU A 250 -3.90 5.82 26.44
N THR A 251 -3.15 5.55 25.38
CA THR A 251 -1.73 5.17 25.50
C THR A 251 -0.82 6.34 25.80
N GLY A 252 -1.09 7.51 25.23
CA GLY A 252 -0.41 8.73 25.62
C GLY A 252 -0.51 8.97 27.12
N LEU A 253 -1.70 8.82 27.71
CA LEU A 253 -1.92 9.08 29.13
C LEU A 253 -1.31 8.01 30.04
N ASP A 254 -1.48 6.73 29.70
CA ASP A 254 -0.97 5.61 30.50
C ASP A 254 0.57 5.46 30.50
N LEU A 255 1.25 6.08 29.53
CA LEU A 255 2.72 6.10 29.45
C LEU A 255 3.36 7.29 30.18
N HIS A 256 2.59 8.29 30.63
CA HIS A 256 3.12 9.43 31.39
C HIS A 256 2.94 9.22 32.91
N PRO A 257 4.04 9.21 33.70
CA PRO A 257 3.95 9.09 35.14
C PRO A 257 3.29 10.35 35.73
N GLY A 258 2.07 10.23 36.25
CA GLY A 258 1.36 11.30 36.95
C GLY A 258 -0.08 11.57 36.51
N SER A 259 -0.55 10.95 35.41
CA SER A 259 -1.94 11.12 34.94
C SER A 259 -2.51 9.76 34.52
N PRO A 260 -3.13 9.00 35.44
CA PRO A 260 -3.63 7.67 35.12
C PRO A 260 -4.73 7.76 34.05
N GLY A 261 -4.64 6.95 33.00
CA GLY A 261 -5.64 6.94 31.93
C GLY A 261 -7.05 6.60 32.42
N SER A 262 -7.18 5.99 33.60
CA SER A 262 -8.48 5.72 34.25
C SER A 262 -9.29 7.01 34.52
N ALA A 263 -8.66 8.09 34.96
CA ALA A 263 -9.37 9.36 35.20
C ALA A 263 -9.91 9.95 33.88
N PHE A 264 -9.12 9.87 32.81
CA PHE A 264 -9.54 10.31 31.48
C PHE A 264 -10.65 9.44 30.89
N VAL A 265 -10.55 8.12 31.06
CA VAL A 265 -11.58 7.16 30.69
C VAL A 265 -12.91 7.50 31.35
N ASP A 266 -12.88 7.82 32.64
CA ASP A 266 -14.08 8.16 33.39
C ASP A 266 -14.67 9.50 32.96
N GLU A 267 -13.84 10.52 32.78
CA GLU A 267 -14.25 11.85 32.34
C GLU A 267 -14.82 11.84 30.90
N HIS A 268 -14.22 11.06 30.00
CA HIS A 268 -14.56 11.05 28.57
C HIS A 268 -15.32 9.80 28.12
N ARG A 269 -15.89 9.04 29.06
CA ARG A 269 -16.54 7.74 28.82
C ARG A 269 -17.54 7.77 27.68
N HIS A 270 -18.37 8.82 27.60
CA HIS A 270 -19.39 8.95 26.56
C HIS A 270 -18.78 9.07 25.15
N LEU A 271 -17.74 9.89 25.01
CA LEU A 271 -17.03 10.09 23.74
C LEU A 271 -16.27 8.82 23.32
N LEU A 272 -15.59 8.16 24.25
CA LEU A 272 -14.90 6.89 24.00
C LEU A 272 -15.88 5.80 23.53
N THR A 273 -17.07 5.73 24.16
CA THR A 273 -18.15 4.81 23.78
C THR A 273 -18.67 5.10 22.36
N GLN A 274 -18.87 6.38 22.00
CA GLN A 274 -19.28 6.77 20.64
C GLN A 274 -18.25 6.36 19.58
N LEU A 275 -16.97 6.37 19.95
CA LEU A 275 -15.86 5.93 19.09
C LEU A 275 -15.61 4.41 19.14
N GLY A 276 -16.47 3.66 19.83
CA GLY A 276 -16.48 2.19 19.83
C GLY A 276 -15.64 1.53 20.92
N TRP A 277 -15.03 2.30 21.83
CA TRP A 277 -14.30 1.76 22.97
C TRP A 277 -15.24 1.40 24.12
N ARG A 278 -15.00 0.26 24.78
CA ARG A 278 -15.83 -0.24 25.87
C ARG A 278 -14.94 -0.68 27.03
N PRO A 279 -15.05 -0.08 28.23
CA PRO A 279 -14.18 -0.42 29.36
C PRO A 279 -14.31 -1.88 29.81
N GLU A 280 -15.50 -2.46 29.64
CA GLU A 280 -15.83 -3.81 30.09
C GLU A 280 -15.31 -4.90 29.12
N ASP A 281 -14.93 -4.52 27.90
CA ASP A 281 -14.47 -5.48 26.89
C ASP A 281 -13.05 -5.94 27.23
N LYS A 282 -12.78 -7.21 26.97
CA LYS A 282 -11.44 -7.78 27.06
C LYS A 282 -10.69 -7.47 25.78
N TYR A 283 -9.51 -6.87 25.89
CA TYR A 283 -8.71 -6.45 24.74
C TYR A 283 -7.38 -7.21 24.68
N VAL A 284 -6.96 -7.50 23.45
CA VAL A 284 -5.57 -7.82 23.11
C VAL A 284 -4.97 -6.61 22.40
N ALA A 285 -3.82 -6.14 22.89
CA ALA A 285 -3.09 -5.08 22.23
C ALA A 285 -2.18 -5.65 21.14
N LEU A 286 -2.10 -4.98 20.01
CA LEU A 286 -1.15 -5.23 18.93
C LEU A 286 -0.26 -4.01 18.76
N TRP A 287 1.05 -4.18 18.87
CA TRP A 287 2.04 -3.16 18.55
C TRP A 287 2.76 -3.51 17.25
N ILE A 288 2.83 -2.57 16.31
CA ILE A 288 3.64 -2.67 15.08
C ILE A 288 4.74 -1.62 15.15
N ARG A 289 5.97 -1.98 14.81
CA ARG A 289 7.12 -1.05 14.84
C ARG A 289 8.02 -1.20 13.61
N SER A 290 8.78 -0.14 13.34
CA SER A 290 9.80 -0.09 12.28
C SER A 290 11.23 -0.11 12.84
N ARG A 291 12.20 -0.52 12.02
CA ARG A 291 13.64 -0.58 12.32
C ARG A 291 14.25 0.79 12.57
N ALA A 292 13.88 1.78 11.76
CA ALA A 292 14.43 3.12 11.80
C ALA A 292 13.34 4.11 12.21
N PRO A 293 13.70 5.21 12.89
CA PRO A 293 12.82 6.36 13.01
C PRO A 293 12.66 6.98 11.62
N HIS A 294 11.87 6.34 10.75
CA HIS A 294 11.53 6.88 9.45
C HIS A 294 10.54 8.03 9.65
N ASP A 295 10.95 9.21 9.18
CA ASP A 295 10.09 10.31 8.79
C ASP A 295 9.87 10.11 7.28
N PRO A 296 8.70 9.59 6.83
CA PRO A 296 7.37 10.16 7.09
C PRO A 296 6.34 9.11 7.55
N ARG A 297 5.94 9.17 8.83
CA ARG A 297 5.00 8.21 9.44
C ARG A 297 3.61 8.21 8.78
N SER A 298 3.13 9.34 8.28
CA SER A 298 1.76 9.50 7.81
C SER A 298 1.41 8.63 6.59
N GLU A 299 2.34 8.45 5.63
CA GLU A 299 2.12 7.61 4.45
C GLU A 299 2.06 6.13 4.82
N LEU A 300 3.02 5.68 5.64
CA LEU A 300 3.06 4.32 6.13
C LEU A 300 1.86 4.02 7.05
N THR A 301 1.40 4.98 7.85
CA THR A 301 0.17 4.87 8.66
C THR A 301 -1.04 4.57 7.78
N ALA A 302 -1.21 5.31 6.68
CA ALA A 302 -2.33 5.09 5.75
C ALA A 302 -2.26 3.72 5.06
N VAL A 303 -1.06 3.26 4.73
CA VAL A 303 -0.80 1.91 4.20
C VAL A 303 -1.18 0.83 5.22
N LEU A 304 -0.66 0.96 6.44
CA LEU A 304 -0.89 -0.01 7.51
C LEU A 304 -2.36 -0.11 7.91
N ARG A 305 -3.11 1.00 7.90
CA ARG A 305 -4.56 0.98 8.14
C ARG A 305 -5.32 0.18 7.07
N LEU A 306 -4.92 0.29 5.81
CA LEU A 306 -5.51 -0.53 4.72
C LEU A 306 -5.17 -2.02 4.88
N LEU A 307 -3.91 -2.33 5.17
CA LEU A 307 -3.47 -3.71 5.41
C LEU A 307 -4.17 -4.30 6.64
N TRP A 308 -4.27 -3.54 7.72
CA TRP A 308 -4.95 -3.93 8.95
C TRP A 308 -6.41 -4.29 8.72
N ARG A 309 -7.14 -3.53 7.89
CA ARG A 309 -8.51 -3.87 7.48
C ARG A 309 -8.58 -5.22 6.74
N LYS A 310 -7.59 -5.56 5.91
CA LYS A 310 -7.53 -6.88 5.23
C LYS A 310 -7.34 -8.05 6.20
N ALA A 311 -6.71 -7.81 7.35
CA ALA A 311 -6.60 -8.82 8.42
C ALA A 311 -7.97 -9.19 9.01
N GLY A 312 -9.02 -8.41 8.70
CA GLY A 312 -10.41 -8.70 9.08
C GLY A 312 -10.79 -8.14 10.46
N THR A 313 -10.00 -7.21 10.97
CA THR A 313 -10.24 -6.56 12.26
C THR A 313 -10.96 -5.23 12.05
N ARG A 314 -11.97 -4.95 12.88
CA ARG A 314 -12.70 -3.67 12.86
C ARG A 314 -12.11 -2.61 13.79
N SER A 315 -11.18 -3.01 14.65
CA SER A 315 -10.49 -2.08 15.54
C SER A 315 -9.64 -1.10 14.74
N PRO A 316 -9.66 0.19 15.10
CA PRO A 316 -8.82 1.18 14.46
C PRO A 316 -7.34 0.97 14.80
N LEU A 317 -6.47 1.36 13.87
CA LEU A 317 -5.02 1.37 14.07
C LEU A 317 -4.54 2.82 14.31
N ALA A 318 -4.04 3.07 15.52
CA ALA A 318 -3.49 4.36 15.93
C ALA A 318 -2.01 4.44 15.63
N GLU A 319 -1.57 5.63 15.20
CA GLU A 319 -0.16 5.99 15.21
C GLU A 319 0.18 6.53 16.59
N VAL A 320 1.24 6.01 17.21
CA VAL A 320 1.70 6.37 18.56
C VAL A 320 3.21 6.59 18.56
N ASN A 321 3.75 7.10 19.66
CA ASN A 321 5.20 7.23 19.78
C ASN A 321 5.88 5.86 19.71
N GLY A 322 6.73 5.66 18.71
CA GLY A 322 7.49 4.41 18.51
C GLY A 322 6.81 3.36 17.63
N GLY A 323 5.62 3.64 17.07
CA GLY A 323 4.99 2.70 16.14
C GLY A 323 3.49 2.90 15.96
N TRP A 324 2.78 1.78 15.78
CA TRP A 324 1.34 1.73 15.62
C TRP A 324 0.73 0.76 16.62
N LEU A 325 -0.47 1.09 17.09
CA LEU A 325 -1.18 0.33 18.10
C LEU A 325 -2.63 0.08 17.68
N ALA A 326 -3.10 -1.15 17.89
CA ALA A 326 -4.52 -1.47 17.85
C ALA A 326 -4.93 -2.20 19.14
N LEU A 327 -6.12 -1.88 19.64
CA LEU A 327 -6.78 -2.60 20.72
C LEU A 327 -7.91 -3.45 20.11
N VAL A 328 -7.75 -4.77 20.15
CA VAL A 328 -8.68 -5.71 19.52
C VAL A 328 -9.55 -6.36 20.59
N PRO A 329 -10.88 -6.19 20.57
CA PRO A 329 -11.76 -6.84 21.53
C PRO A 329 -11.77 -8.35 21.25
N VAL A 330 -11.49 -9.14 22.28
CA VAL A 330 -11.35 -10.60 22.21
C VAL A 330 -12.01 -11.24 23.44
N GLN A 331 -13.10 -11.97 23.22
CA GLN A 331 -13.94 -12.49 24.30
C GLN A 331 -13.30 -13.63 25.09
N HIS A 332 -12.55 -14.52 24.43
CA HIS A 332 -11.97 -15.74 25.01
C HIS A 332 -10.60 -16.07 24.39
N GLY A 333 -9.77 -16.83 25.11
CA GLY A 333 -8.38 -17.15 24.70
C GLY A 333 -8.23 -17.77 23.29
N ASP A 334 -9.14 -18.66 22.88
CA ASP A 334 -9.11 -19.25 21.53
C ASP A 334 -9.22 -18.19 20.42
N ALA A 335 -10.00 -17.14 20.66
CA ALA A 335 -10.14 -16.03 19.72
C ALA A 335 -8.86 -15.17 19.65
N ALA A 336 -8.08 -15.12 20.74
CA ALA A 336 -6.76 -14.46 20.74
C ALA A 336 -5.75 -15.24 19.89
N ALA A 337 -5.70 -16.57 20.05
CA ALA A 337 -4.85 -17.43 19.22
C ALA A 337 -5.23 -17.36 17.73
N GLN A 338 -6.53 -17.31 17.43
CA GLN A 338 -7.02 -17.10 16.05
C GLN A 338 -6.67 -15.70 15.52
N LEU A 339 -6.66 -14.67 16.35
CA LEU A 339 -6.21 -13.33 15.96
C LEU A 339 -4.72 -13.34 15.59
N GLU A 340 -3.87 -13.93 16.45
CA GLU A 340 -2.43 -14.09 16.17
C GLU A 340 -2.20 -14.84 14.85
N GLY A 341 -2.86 -16.00 14.67
CA GLY A 341 -2.76 -16.80 13.44
C GLY A 341 -3.21 -16.05 12.19
N ARG A 342 -4.29 -15.25 12.27
CA ARG A 342 -4.74 -14.41 11.16
C ARG A 342 -3.75 -13.30 10.81
N ILE A 343 -3.19 -12.63 11.82
CA ILE A 343 -2.18 -11.58 11.62
C ILE A 343 -0.94 -12.17 10.97
N ARG A 344 -0.42 -13.29 11.49
CA ARG A 344 0.73 -13.98 10.91
C ARG A 344 0.47 -14.41 9.47
N THR A 345 -0.70 -14.96 9.18
CA THR A 345 -1.04 -15.46 7.83
C THR A 345 -1.27 -14.34 6.83
N ARG A 346 -1.89 -13.22 7.24
CA ARG A 346 -2.35 -12.16 6.31
C ARG A 346 -1.44 -10.94 6.24
N LEU A 347 -0.63 -10.70 7.27
CA LEU A 347 0.19 -9.50 7.38
C LEU A 347 1.70 -9.76 7.40
N ALA A 348 2.17 -10.97 7.74
CA ALA A 348 3.62 -11.20 7.92
C ALA A 348 4.44 -10.84 6.67
N GLU A 349 3.99 -11.23 5.48
CA GLU A 349 4.66 -10.91 4.21
C GLU A 349 4.70 -9.39 3.97
N ALA A 350 3.57 -8.70 4.10
CA ALA A 350 3.51 -7.25 3.94
C ALA A 350 4.35 -6.51 5.00
N LEU A 351 4.38 -7.01 6.24
CA LEU A 351 5.24 -6.47 7.30
C LEU A 351 6.72 -6.70 6.97
N ALA A 352 7.09 -7.85 6.39
CA ALA A 352 8.46 -8.14 5.98
C ALA A 352 8.94 -7.17 4.90
N GLU A 353 8.15 -6.99 3.83
CA GLU A 353 8.44 -6.04 2.74
C GLU A 353 8.58 -4.61 3.25
N LEU A 354 7.77 -4.22 4.23
CA LEU A 354 7.83 -2.88 4.84
C LEU A 354 8.91 -2.75 5.94
N GLY A 355 9.67 -3.80 6.24
CA GLY A 355 10.71 -3.78 7.28
C GLY A 355 10.16 -3.64 8.71
N LEU A 356 8.95 -4.15 8.96
CA LEU A 356 8.21 -4.01 10.21
C LEU A 356 8.14 -5.33 10.98
N VAL A 357 7.97 -5.24 12.30
CA VAL A 357 7.64 -6.38 13.18
C VAL A 357 6.42 -6.06 14.02
N ALA A 358 5.76 -7.09 14.53
CA ALA A 358 4.58 -6.94 15.37
C ALA A 358 4.65 -7.78 16.65
N GLY A 359 4.07 -7.24 17.72
CA GLY A 359 3.94 -7.88 19.03
C GLY A 359 2.50 -7.85 19.52
N LEU A 360 2.04 -8.94 20.12
CA LEU A 360 0.73 -9.03 20.76
C LEU A 360 0.87 -9.16 22.28
N SER A 361 -0.07 -8.59 23.02
CA SER A 361 -0.21 -8.84 24.45
C SER A 361 -0.71 -10.26 24.71
N ALA A 362 -0.58 -10.72 25.95
CA ALA A 362 -1.28 -11.91 26.40
C ALA A 362 -2.79 -11.64 26.47
N TRP A 363 -3.59 -12.70 26.39
CA TRP A 363 -5.01 -12.65 26.70
C TRP A 363 -5.20 -12.91 28.20
N HIS A 364 -6.06 -12.11 28.83
CA HIS A 364 -6.36 -12.17 30.25
C HIS A 364 -7.84 -12.49 30.46
N GLU A 365 -8.14 -13.31 31.47
CA GLU A 365 -9.53 -13.70 31.78
C GLU A 365 -10.32 -12.53 32.38
N ASP A 366 -9.68 -11.69 33.19
CA ASP A 366 -10.23 -10.45 33.69
C ASP A 366 -9.93 -9.28 32.72
N PRO A 367 -10.78 -8.22 32.67
CA PRO A 367 -10.49 -7.02 31.89
C PRO A 367 -9.13 -6.42 32.30
N PRO A 368 -8.13 -6.41 31.41
CA PRO A 368 -6.80 -5.97 31.78
C PRO A 368 -6.70 -4.45 31.83
N VAL A 369 -5.76 -3.95 32.63
CA VAL A 369 -5.37 -2.53 32.58
C VAL A 369 -4.74 -2.26 31.22
N VAL A 370 -5.26 -1.28 30.47
CA VAL A 370 -4.81 -0.94 29.10
C VAL A 370 -3.30 -0.72 29.05
N ALA A 371 -2.76 0.05 30.00
CA ALA A 371 -1.32 0.25 30.15
C ALA A 371 -0.50 -1.05 30.17
N ALA A 372 -1.01 -2.10 30.84
CA ALA A 372 -0.30 -3.37 30.96
C ALA A 372 -0.25 -4.12 29.62
N ILE A 373 -1.39 -4.30 28.95
CA ILE A 373 -1.43 -5.00 27.64
C ILE A 373 -0.64 -4.25 26.56
N VAL A 374 -0.64 -2.92 26.59
CA VAL A 374 0.17 -2.12 25.66
C VAL A 374 1.67 -2.36 25.90
N ARG A 375 2.11 -2.40 27.17
CA ARG A 375 3.50 -2.72 27.51
C ARG A 375 3.88 -4.14 27.10
N GLU A 376 3.02 -5.13 27.34
CA GLU A 376 3.23 -6.51 26.88
C GLU A 376 3.42 -6.59 25.36
N ALA A 377 2.51 -5.96 24.60
CA ALA A 377 2.58 -5.94 23.13
C ALA A 377 3.84 -5.22 22.62
N HIS A 378 4.23 -4.12 23.27
CA HIS A 378 5.47 -3.40 22.96
C HIS A 378 6.70 -4.27 23.19
N LEU A 379 6.80 -4.94 24.35
CA LEU A 379 7.90 -5.86 24.68
C LEU A 379 7.95 -7.05 23.73
N ALA A 380 6.80 -7.57 23.31
CA ALA A 380 6.72 -8.63 22.30
C ALA A 380 7.23 -8.15 20.94
N ALA A 381 6.92 -6.91 20.54
CA ALA A 381 7.41 -6.33 19.29
C ALA A 381 8.92 -6.06 19.33
N GLU A 382 9.47 -5.61 20.46
CA GLU A 382 10.92 -5.50 20.68
C GLU A 382 11.60 -6.86 20.58
N SER A 383 11.03 -7.89 21.20
CA SER A 383 11.58 -9.25 21.19
C SER A 383 11.40 -9.96 19.85
N ALA A 384 10.51 -9.49 18.99
CA ALA A 384 10.36 -9.99 17.62
C ALA A 384 11.50 -9.55 16.71
N TRP A 385 12.24 -8.51 17.09
CA TRP A 385 13.23 -7.88 16.24
C TRP A 385 14.41 -8.79 15.84
N PRO A 386 15.05 -9.55 16.76
CA PRO A 386 16.16 -10.44 16.41
C PRO A 386 15.80 -11.53 15.40
N ALA A 387 14.51 -11.91 15.31
CA ALA A 387 14.01 -12.87 14.34
C ALA A 387 13.82 -12.28 12.93
N GLY A 388 13.82 -10.95 12.80
CA GLY A 388 13.78 -10.23 11.52
C GLY A 388 12.39 -9.68 11.13
N PRO A 389 12.32 -8.88 10.05
CA PRO A 389 11.08 -8.30 9.54
C PRO A 389 10.01 -9.33 9.23
N GLY A 390 8.74 -8.96 9.39
CA GLY A 390 7.58 -9.84 9.22
C GLY A 390 7.28 -10.73 10.43
N THR A 391 8.16 -10.76 11.42
CA THR A 391 7.95 -11.55 12.64
C THR A 391 6.80 -10.99 13.46
N VAL A 392 5.91 -11.89 13.88
CA VAL A 392 4.78 -11.63 14.78
C VAL A 392 4.91 -12.51 16.01
N LEU A 393 5.17 -11.91 17.17
CA LEU A 393 5.29 -12.61 18.46
C LEU A 393 4.16 -12.24 19.42
N SER A 394 3.79 -13.18 20.28
CA SER A 394 2.85 -12.95 21.38
C SER A 394 3.60 -12.97 22.70
N PHE A 395 3.30 -12.04 23.60
CA PHE A 395 3.88 -11.98 24.94
C PHE A 395 3.58 -13.25 25.74
N ALA A 396 2.41 -13.87 25.52
CA ALA A 396 2.04 -15.15 26.14
C ALA A 396 3.06 -16.27 25.87
N ASN A 397 3.78 -16.20 24.74
CA ASN A 397 4.80 -17.17 24.35
C ASN A 397 6.23 -16.75 24.74
N LEU A 398 6.43 -15.53 25.24
CA LEU A 398 7.74 -14.99 25.60
C LEU A 398 8.00 -15.10 27.11
N GLY A 399 7.03 -14.72 27.95
CA GLY A 399 7.18 -14.74 29.40
C GLY A 399 8.49 -14.10 29.87
N VAL A 400 9.24 -14.80 30.72
CA VAL A 400 10.53 -14.32 31.24
C VAL A 400 11.62 -14.25 30.16
N ALA A 401 11.52 -15.00 29.06
CA ALA A 401 12.54 -15.04 28.01
C ALA A 401 12.78 -13.67 27.36
N ALA A 402 11.76 -12.80 27.38
CA ALA A 402 11.86 -11.41 26.91
C ALA A 402 12.96 -10.61 27.62
N ALA A 403 13.35 -10.97 28.85
CA ALA A 403 14.38 -10.23 29.60
C ALA A 403 15.74 -10.21 28.88
N THR A 404 16.06 -11.24 28.08
CA THR A 404 17.33 -11.31 27.33
C THR A 404 17.41 -10.34 26.16
N THR A 405 16.28 -9.77 25.73
CA THR A 405 16.20 -8.76 24.68
C THR A 405 16.74 -7.41 25.14
N PHE A 406 16.73 -7.13 26.45
CA PHE A 406 16.95 -5.77 26.99
C PHE A 406 18.29 -5.63 27.70
N VAL A 407 18.96 -4.51 27.44
CA VAL A 407 20.18 -4.10 28.17
C VAL A 407 19.85 -3.21 29.37
N ALA A 408 18.75 -2.44 29.30
CA ALA A 408 18.37 -1.48 30.33
C ALA A 408 17.70 -2.17 31.54
N PRO A 409 18.13 -1.89 32.79
CA PRO A 409 17.55 -2.46 34.00
C PRO A 409 16.04 -2.22 34.15
N ASP A 410 15.55 -1.03 33.79
CA ASP A 410 14.13 -0.69 33.92
C ASP A 410 13.23 -1.57 33.05
N ALA A 411 13.70 -1.92 31.84
CA ALA A 411 12.97 -2.81 30.94
C ALA A 411 12.95 -4.25 31.45
N VAL A 412 14.04 -4.71 32.08
CA VAL A 412 14.10 -6.04 32.71
C VAL A 412 13.18 -6.11 33.94
N THR A 413 13.14 -5.04 34.75
CA THR A 413 12.18 -4.91 35.85
C THR A 413 10.74 -4.98 35.35
N LEU A 414 10.43 -4.27 34.27
CA LEU A 414 9.10 -4.31 33.65
C LEU A 414 8.74 -5.72 33.14
N VAL A 415 9.69 -6.45 32.53
CA VAL A 415 9.47 -7.86 32.16
C VAL A 415 9.14 -8.69 33.39
N ALA A 416 9.82 -8.48 34.52
CA ALA A 416 9.54 -9.20 35.76
C ALA A 416 8.15 -8.88 36.33
N GLU A 417 7.73 -7.62 36.30
CA GLU A 417 6.40 -7.18 36.71
C GLU A 417 5.28 -7.83 35.90
N LEU A 418 5.49 -7.96 34.58
CA LEU A 418 4.49 -8.52 33.67
C LEU A 418 4.50 -10.06 33.63
N ALA A 419 5.68 -10.68 33.64
CA ALA A 419 5.83 -12.13 33.50
C ALA A 419 5.76 -12.90 34.84
N LEU A 420 6.12 -12.25 35.96
CA LEU A 420 6.15 -12.86 37.30
C LEU A 420 5.32 -12.07 38.33
N PRO A 421 4.04 -11.71 38.05
CA PRO A 421 3.25 -10.83 38.90
C PRO A 421 3.06 -11.40 40.32
N ARG A 422 2.94 -12.73 40.46
CA ARG A 422 2.79 -13.40 41.76
C ARG A 422 4.05 -13.31 42.62
N LEU A 423 5.23 -13.35 42.02
CA LEU A 423 6.49 -13.10 42.73
C LEU A 423 6.59 -11.65 43.17
N MET A 424 6.20 -10.71 42.29
CA MET A 424 6.27 -9.28 42.57
C MET A 424 5.34 -8.83 43.70
N ALA A 425 4.17 -9.46 43.83
CA ALA A 425 3.21 -9.20 44.90
C ALA A 425 3.53 -9.94 46.23
N CYS A 426 4.54 -10.81 46.25
CA CYS A 426 4.85 -11.62 47.42
C CYS A 426 5.57 -10.82 48.51
N ALA A 427 5.14 -10.94 49.77
CA ALA A 427 5.79 -10.27 50.91
C ALA A 427 7.25 -10.75 51.12
N ASP A 428 7.52 -12.04 50.90
CA ASP A 428 8.84 -12.65 51.08
C ASP A 428 9.72 -12.58 49.82
N ARG A 429 9.37 -11.71 48.86
CA ARG A 429 10.00 -11.62 47.54
C ARG A 429 11.53 -11.55 47.63
N ASP A 430 12.07 -10.69 48.47
CA ASP A 430 13.53 -10.46 48.51
C ASP A 430 14.29 -11.69 49.03
N VAL A 431 13.70 -12.44 49.97
CA VAL A 431 14.24 -13.70 50.47
C VAL A 431 14.21 -14.79 49.40
N ILE A 432 13.15 -14.82 48.60
CA ILE A 432 12.99 -15.76 47.48
C ILE A 432 13.97 -15.40 46.35
N LEU A 433 14.11 -14.12 46.00
CA LEU A 433 15.08 -13.64 45.00
C LEU A 433 16.52 -13.97 45.42
N ALA A 434 16.89 -13.79 46.70
CA ALA A 434 18.20 -14.16 47.19
C ALA A 434 18.48 -15.67 47.09
N ALA A 435 17.47 -16.50 47.40
CA ALA A 435 17.55 -17.96 47.26
C ALA A 435 17.73 -18.39 45.80
N VAL A 436 16.97 -17.80 44.87
CA VAL A 436 17.07 -18.09 43.43
C VAL A 436 18.41 -17.62 42.88
N ALA A 437 18.88 -16.42 43.22
CA ALA A 437 20.18 -15.91 42.79
C ALA A 437 21.30 -16.86 43.20
N ALA A 438 21.38 -17.20 44.49
CA ALA A 438 22.43 -18.08 44.98
C ALA A 438 22.40 -19.47 44.33
N PHE A 439 21.20 -20.00 44.05
CA PHE A 439 21.05 -21.25 43.32
C PHE A 439 21.60 -21.16 41.89
N LEU A 440 21.33 -20.08 41.17
CA LEU A 440 21.81 -19.87 39.80
C LEU A 440 23.32 -19.54 39.75
N ASP A 441 23.83 -18.76 40.70
CA ASP A 441 25.26 -18.44 40.87
C ASP A 441 26.11 -19.70 41.09
N HIS A 442 25.53 -20.72 41.70
CA HIS A 442 26.18 -22.01 41.97
C HIS A 442 25.73 -23.10 40.99
N HIS A 443 25.39 -22.73 39.75
CA HIS A 443 25.05 -23.63 38.65
C HIS A 443 23.94 -24.65 38.98
N GLY A 444 22.96 -24.27 39.80
CA GLY A 444 21.86 -25.13 40.22
C GLY A 444 22.19 -26.09 41.38
N SER A 445 23.31 -25.90 42.08
CA SER A 445 23.67 -26.72 43.24
C SER A 445 23.02 -26.23 44.53
N VAL A 446 22.01 -26.95 45.02
CA VAL A 446 21.32 -26.64 46.29
C VAL A 446 22.28 -26.66 47.48
N SER A 447 23.24 -27.60 47.53
CA SER A 447 24.17 -27.70 48.66
C SER A 447 25.18 -26.55 48.72
N LEU A 448 25.69 -26.11 47.56
CA LEU A 448 26.63 -24.99 47.50
C LEU A 448 25.91 -23.66 47.75
N ALA A 449 24.75 -23.46 47.13
CA ALA A 449 23.93 -22.27 47.33
C ALA A 449 23.46 -22.12 48.79
N ALA A 450 23.07 -23.21 49.46
CA ALA A 450 22.66 -23.18 50.86
C ALA A 450 23.81 -22.77 51.78
N ARG A 451 25.03 -23.27 51.50
CA ARG A 451 26.24 -22.87 52.22
C ARG A 451 26.59 -21.39 51.98
N ALA A 452 26.44 -20.90 50.75
CA ALA A 452 26.71 -19.50 50.42
C ALA A 452 25.75 -18.52 51.09
N LEU A 453 24.50 -18.95 51.34
CA LEU A 453 23.48 -18.16 52.04
C LEU A 453 23.44 -18.40 53.56
N ASP A 454 24.32 -19.24 54.11
CA ASP A 454 24.32 -19.67 55.51
C ASP A 454 22.94 -20.20 55.99
N VAL A 455 22.28 -20.99 55.15
CA VAL A 455 21.01 -21.64 55.49
C VAL A 455 21.10 -23.16 55.37
N HIS A 456 20.22 -23.86 56.08
CA HIS A 456 20.10 -25.29 55.91
C HIS A 456 19.57 -25.65 54.51
N ARG A 457 20.06 -26.74 53.91
CA ARG A 457 19.67 -27.20 52.56
C ARG A 457 18.15 -27.30 52.36
N ASN A 458 17.43 -27.77 53.39
CA ASN A 458 15.98 -27.93 53.34
C ASN A 458 15.27 -26.57 53.25
N THR A 459 15.78 -25.56 53.96
CA THR A 459 15.24 -24.19 53.93
C THR A 459 15.40 -23.59 52.54
N LEU A 460 16.57 -23.77 51.90
CA LEU A 460 16.75 -23.34 50.52
C LEU A 460 15.79 -24.05 49.57
N GLN A 461 15.63 -25.37 49.71
CA GLN A 461 14.74 -26.14 48.86
C GLN A 461 13.27 -25.73 49.00
N ILE A 462 12.83 -25.40 50.22
CA ILE A 462 11.49 -24.83 50.47
C ILE A 462 11.34 -23.49 49.74
N ARG A 463 12.34 -22.60 49.82
CA ARG A 463 12.31 -21.30 49.12
C ARG A 463 12.29 -21.45 47.59
N LEU A 464 13.04 -22.41 47.03
CA LEU A 464 13.04 -22.69 45.59
C LEU A 464 11.71 -23.30 45.13
N ASN A 465 11.12 -24.21 45.91
CA ASN A 465 9.77 -24.72 45.64
C ASN A 465 8.74 -23.61 45.69
N ARG A 466 8.86 -22.69 46.65
CA ARG A 466 8.01 -21.51 46.72
C ARG A 466 8.18 -20.61 45.49
N ALA A 467 9.41 -20.41 45.00
CA ALA A 467 9.65 -19.68 43.76
C ALA A 467 8.92 -20.31 42.56
N ARG A 468 8.95 -21.65 42.44
CA ARG A 468 8.19 -22.38 41.41
C ARG A 468 6.69 -22.18 41.54
N GLU A 469 6.15 -22.28 42.75
CA GLU A 469 4.72 -22.03 43.02
C GLU A 469 4.28 -20.61 42.62
N LEU A 470 5.19 -19.65 42.71
CA LEU A 470 5.00 -18.25 42.29
C LEU A 470 5.23 -18.04 40.79
N GLY A 471 5.56 -19.09 40.03
CA GLY A 471 5.69 -19.05 38.57
C GLY A 471 7.10 -18.83 38.04
N VAL A 472 8.14 -18.87 38.89
CA VAL A 472 9.54 -18.75 38.42
C VAL A 472 9.97 -20.06 37.74
N PRO A 473 10.34 -20.04 36.46
CA PRO A 473 10.70 -21.26 35.74
C PRO A 473 12.14 -21.66 36.02
N LEU A 474 12.34 -22.45 37.07
CA LEU A 474 13.66 -22.99 37.44
C LEU A 474 13.97 -24.35 36.79
N ASP A 475 12.99 -24.96 36.13
CA ASP A 475 13.12 -26.31 35.55
C ASP A 475 13.29 -26.26 34.02
N SER A 476 13.26 -25.07 33.41
CA SER A 476 13.45 -24.84 31.96
C SER A 476 14.84 -24.28 31.68
N PRO A 477 15.79 -25.08 31.15
CA PRO A 477 17.15 -24.62 30.88
C PRO A 477 17.21 -23.40 29.95
N ALA A 478 16.27 -23.30 29.01
CA ALA A 478 16.19 -22.19 28.07
C ALA A 478 15.85 -20.83 28.73
N GLU A 479 15.22 -20.86 29.92
CA GLU A 479 14.75 -19.66 30.62
C GLU A 479 15.64 -19.26 31.79
N LEU A 480 16.57 -20.13 32.22
CA LEU A 480 17.43 -19.88 33.37
C LEU A 480 18.27 -18.61 33.26
N LEU A 481 18.80 -18.31 32.06
CA LEU A 481 19.54 -17.07 31.83
C LEU A 481 18.66 -15.85 32.07
N SER A 482 17.45 -15.86 31.54
CA SER A 482 16.48 -14.77 31.67
C SER A 482 16.05 -14.56 33.12
N VAL A 483 15.79 -15.66 33.84
CA VAL A 483 15.51 -15.62 35.29
C VAL A 483 16.70 -15.05 36.06
N HIS A 484 17.92 -15.45 35.71
CA HIS A 484 19.13 -14.94 36.36
C HIS A 484 19.27 -13.41 36.17
N LEU A 485 19.07 -12.92 34.93
CA LEU A 485 19.10 -11.48 34.63
C LEU A 485 18.06 -10.72 35.43
N ILE A 486 16.80 -11.20 35.44
CA ILE A 486 15.71 -10.60 36.20
C ILE A 486 16.07 -10.50 37.68
N VAL A 487 16.51 -11.60 38.28
CA VAL A 487 16.81 -11.66 39.71
C VAL A 487 17.95 -10.70 40.08
N ASN A 488 19.00 -10.60 39.25
CA ASN A 488 20.11 -9.70 39.52
C ASN A 488 19.71 -8.22 39.41
N VAL A 489 18.90 -7.86 38.41
CA VAL A 489 18.39 -6.50 38.26
C VAL A 489 17.50 -6.12 39.45
N LEU A 490 16.56 -6.98 39.83
CA LEU A 490 15.67 -6.72 40.96
C LEU A 490 16.44 -6.61 42.30
N ARG A 491 17.49 -7.42 42.50
CA ARG A 491 18.35 -7.31 43.69
C ARG A 491 19.21 -6.05 43.67
N GLY A 492 19.72 -5.64 42.51
CA GLY A 492 20.49 -4.41 42.34
C GLY A 492 19.66 -3.16 42.65
N ALA A 493 18.38 -3.15 42.28
CA ALA A 493 17.45 -2.07 42.61
C ALA A 493 17.23 -1.92 44.13
N VAL A 494 17.20 -3.03 44.88
CA VAL A 494 17.04 -3.03 46.35
C VAL A 494 18.29 -2.51 47.08
N GLN A 495 19.48 -2.61 46.47
CA GLN A 495 20.73 -2.10 47.05
C GLN A 495 21.01 -0.63 46.70
N GLY A 496 20.27 -0.06 45.75
CA GLY A 496 20.48 1.27 45.18
C GLY A 496 19.69 2.43 45.81
N THR A 497 18.84 2.20 46.83
CA THR A 497 18.23 3.28 47.60
C THR A 497 19.25 3.84 48.58
N PRO A 498 19.83 5.06 48.37
CA PRO A 498 20.76 5.62 49.34
C PRO A 498 19.98 5.96 50.60
N ASN A 499 20.44 5.39 51.71
CA ASN A 499 19.99 5.70 53.05
C ASN A 499 20.27 7.20 53.30
N SER A 500 19.28 8.07 53.08
CA SER A 500 19.40 9.51 53.37
C SER A 500 19.28 9.76 54.87
N LYS A 501 20.17 9.15 55.66
CA LYS A 501 20.42 9.46 57.06
C LYS A 501 21.86 9.10 57.37
N ASP A 502 22.74 10.04 57.06
CA ASP A 502 24.08 10.29 57.60
C ASP A 502 24.69 11.36 56.66
N THR A 503 25.11 12.57 57.02
CA THR A 503 25.33 13.37 58.25
C THR A 503 25.71 14.80 57.71
N PRO A 504 25.96 15.86 58.51
CA PRO A 504 26.00 15.99 59.97
C PRO A 504 24.90 16.87 60.58
#